data_AF-A0A669CJE4-F1
#
_entry.id   AF-A0A669CJE4-F1
#
_cell.length_a   1.000
_cell.length_b   1.000
_cell.length_c   1.000
_cell.angle_alpha   90.00
_cell.angle_beta   90.00
_cell.angle_gamma   90.00
#
_symmetry.space_group_name_H-M   'P 1'
#
loop_
_entity.id
_entity.type
_entity.pdbx_description
1 polymer ?
#
loop_
_entity_poly.entity_id
_entity_poly.type
_entity_poly.pdbx_seq_one_letter_code
_entity_poly.pdbx_strand_id
1 'polypeptide(L)'
;AKILFIQMHVHNKILIPASPAWNEVVFHHWKNKSQPCLTRQDVRNNVLTVLYGSNTFLLKIKTNIEKWGKLKISLWGKINIVKMIIAPQFNYVVMMLPIAIPSGLFKQYEDLIKQFLWDGKRARIKLSKLYAPREKGGLSLPDPRLYSVSFEMAKLVNYWGKNQAGQEWLSIESEIYTPFDPKGMLSQSCTSTNPILFYSRQVWLNIHRILKISPHVQFYSSLWNNPAIRIGEKIVFGNCGSLMA
;
A
#
# COMPACT_ATOMS: atom_id res chain seq x y z
N ALA A 1 8.65 6.26 19.53
CA ALA A 1 9.96 6.75 19.04
C ALA A 1 10.40 6.11 17.72
N LYS A 2 10.50 4.77 17.58
CA LYS A 2 10.97 4.12 16.34
C LYS A 2 9.99 4.19 15.14
N ILE A 3 8.68 4.24 15.37
CA ILE A 3 7.65 4.43 14.32
C ILE A 3 7.68 5.87 13.77
N LEU A 4 7.88 6.86 14.65
CA LEU A 4 8.15 8.26 14.28
C LEU A 4 9.46 8.41 13.47
N PHE A 5 10.44 7.52 13.67
CA PHE A 5 11.69 7.54 12.91
C PHE A 5 11.49 7.15 11.44
N ILE A 6 10.52 6.28 11.13
CA ILE A 6 10.12 5.96 9.74
C ILE A 6 9.39 7.15 9.13
N GLN A 7 8.54 7.82 9.91
CA GLN A 7 7.88 9.05 9.49
C GLN A 7 8.90 10.15 9.17
N MET A 8 9.97 10.31 9.97
CA MET A 8 11.05 11.28 9.72
C MET A 8 11.98 10.90 8.56
N HIS A 9 12.33 9.62 8.38
CA HIS A 9 13.19 9.20 7.27
C HIS A 9 12.47 9.25 5.91
N VAL A 10 11.15 9.08 5.91
CA VAL A 10 10.29 9.25 4.73
C VAL A 10 9.99 10.73 4.47
N HIS A 11 9.77 11.56 5.51
CA HIS A 11 9.56 13.00 5.36
C HIS A 11 10.80 13.76 4.84
N ASN A 12 12.01 13.41 5.27
CA ASN A 12 13.22 14.17 4.90
C ASN A 12 13.75 13.90 3.47
N LYS A 13 13.13 13.00 2.70
CA LYS A 13 13.51 12.74 1.29
C LYS A 13 12.38 12.96 0.28
N ILE A 14 11.16 13.27 0.73
CA ILE A 14 10.00 13.50 -0.14
C ILE A 14 9.26 14.71 0.40
N LEU A 15 9.65 15.91 -0.05
CA LEU A 15 8.76 17.07 0.01
C LEU A 15 7.63 16.84 -1.00
N ILE A 16 6.59 16.14 -0.56
CA ILE A 16 5.24 16.38 -1.03
C ILE A 16 4.46 16.70 0.24
N PRO A 17 4.08 17.97 0.48
CA PRO A 17 3.14 18.27 1.55
C PRO A 17 1.84 17.56 1.17
N ALA A 18 1.49 16.50 1.91
CA ALA A 18 0.15 15.95 1.87
C ALA A 18 -0.78 17.02 2.43
N SER A 19 -1.28 17.90 1.55
CA SER A 19 -2.31 18.86 1.91
C SER A 19 -3.55 18.07 2.38
N PRO A 20 -4.12 18.38 3.56
CA PRO A 20 -5.30 17.72 4.12
C PRO A 20 -6.49 17.68 3.15
N ALA A 21 -6.57 18.64 2.23
CA ALA A 21 -7.67 18.80 1.27
C ALA A 21 -7.78 17.65 0.23
N TRP A 22 -6.70 16.89 -0.02
CA TRP A 22 -6.72 15.85 -1.07
C TRP A 22 -7.53 14.61 -0.68
N ASN A 23 -7.58 14.26 0.61
CA ASN A 23 -8.37 13.13 1.08
C ASN A 23 -9.88 13.45 1.05
N GLU A 24 -10.25 14.70 1.33
CA GLU A 24 -11.66 15.15 1.36
C GLU A 24 -12.32 15.09 -0.03
N VAL A 25 -11.65 15.59 -1.07
CA VAL A 25 -12.24 15.69 -2.43
C VAL A 25 -12.48 14.32 -3.06
N VAL A 26 -11.57 13.36 -2.86
CA VAL A 26 -11.72 12.00 -3.39
C VAL A 26 -12.83 11.24 -2.65
N PHE A 27 -12.95 11.43 -1.34
CA PHE A 27 -14.01 10.81 -0.53
C PHE A 27 -15.40 11.40 -0.81
N HIS A 28 -15.53 12.72 -1.00
CA HIS A 28 -16.82 13.34 -1.36
C HIS A 28 -17.36 12.87 -2.71
N HIS A 29 -16.48 12.57 -3.69
CA HIS A 29 -16.91 11.99 -4.96
C HIS A 29 -17.49 10.57 -4.82
N TRP A 30 -17.02 9.80 -3.84
CA TRP A 30 -17.53 8.46 -3.53
C TRP A 30 -18.83 8.49 -2.71
N LYS A 31 -18.98 9.45 -1.80
CA LYS A 31 -20.14 9.59 -0.90
C LYS A 31 -21.47 9.79 -1.64
N ASN A 32 -21.45 10.48 -2.79
CA ASN A 32 -22.65 10.82 -3.55
C ASN A 32 -23.13 9.73 -4.52
N LYS A 33 -22.47 8.58 -4.59
CA LYS A 33 -22.95 7.41 -5.34
C LYS A 33 -23.44 6.36 -4.37
N SER A 34 -24.75 6.32 -4.15
CA SER A 34 -25.47 5.20 -3.54
C SER A 34 -25.31 3.95 -4.41
N GLN A 35 -24.18 3.27 -4.28
CA GLN A 35 -23.98 1.93 -4.84
C GLN A 35 -24.38 0.88 -3.79
N PRO A 36 -25.08 -0.19 -4.18
CA PRO A 36 -25.30 -1.33 -3.30
C PRO A 36 -23.95 -1.88 -2.81
N CYS A 37 -23.94 -2.48 -1.61
CA CYS A 37 -22.73 -3.06 -1.01
C CYS A 37 -22.00 -3.96 -2.03
N LEU A 38 -20.85 -3.47 -2.53
CA LEU A 38 -20.08 -4.19 -3.54
C LEU A 38 -19.57 -5.50 -2.92
N THR A 39 -19.86 -6.63 -3.55
CA THR A 39 -19.32 -7.91 -3.07
C THR A 39 -17.80 -7.94 -3.26
N ARG A 40 -17.11 -8.80 -2.51
CA ARG A 40 -15.66 -9.01 -2.67
C ARG A 40 -15.27 -9.33 -4.13
N GLN A 41 -16.15 -9.99 -4.86
CA GLN A 41 -15.95 -10.32 -6.26
C GLN A 41 -16.15 -9.11 -7.18
N ASP A 42 -17.13 -8.25 -6.89
CA ASP A 42 -17.37 -7.01 -7.66
C ASP A 42 -16.22 -6.02 -7.48
N VAL A 43 -15.72 -5.86 -6.26
CA VAL A 43 -14.53 -5.04 -5.98
C VAL A 43 -13.32 -5.56 -6.76
N ARG A 44 -13.10 -6.87 -6.73
CA ARG A 44 -12.01 -7.51 -7.50
C ARG A 44 -12.18 -7.29 -9.00
N ASN A 45 -13.38 -7.47 -9.54
CA ASN A 45 -13.66 -7.29 -10.96
C ASN A 45 -13.46 -5.83 -11.38
N ASN A 46 -13.93 -4.86 -10.58
CA ASN A 46 -13.72 -3.43 -10.83
C ASN A 46 -12.24 -3.07 -10.84
N VAL A 47 -11.45 -3.59 -9.90
CA VAL A 47 -10.00 -3.37 -9.89
C VAL A 47 -9.32 -4.02 -11.07
N LEU A 48 -9.71 -5.24 -11.47
CA LEU A 48 -9.19 -5.85 -12.68
C LEU A 48 -9.55 -5.05 -13.93
N THR A 49 -10.74 -4.45 -14.01
CA THR A 49 -11.12 -3.57 -15.12
C THR A 49 -10.27 -2.30 -15.17
N VAL A 50 -10.03 -1.64 -14.03
CA VAL A 50 -9.15 -0.45 -13.95
C VAL A 50 -7.71 -0.79 -14.34
N LEU A 51 -7.23 -1.98 -13.97
CA LEU A 51 -5.85 -2.41 -14.21
C LEU A 51 -5.62 -3.05 -15.60
N TYR A 52 -6.61 -3.77 -16.14
CA TYR A 52 -6.50 -4.66 -17.31
C TYR A 52 -7.55 -4.44 -18.43
N GLY A 53 -8.46 -3.47 -18.33
CA GLY A 53 -9.40 -3.09 -19.40
C GLY A 53 -8.79 -2.52 -20.71
N SER A 54 -9.64 -2.16 -21.66
CA SER A 54 -9.25 -1.79 -23.03
C SER A 54 -8.50 -0.44 -23.18
N ASN A 55 -8.64 0.48 -22.22
CA ASN A 55 -7.90 1.76 -22.15
C ASN A 55 -7.10 1.83 -20.84
N THR A 56 -6.13 0.93 -20.70
CA THR A 56 -5.54 0.63 -19.39
C THR A 56 -4.39 1.50 -18.97
N PHE A 57 -4.28 1.62 -17.66
CA PHE A 57 -3.09 2.10 -16.96
C PHE A 57 -1.78 1.45 -17.48
N LEU A 58 -1.75 0.13 -17.66
CA LEU A 58 -0.59 -0.56 -18.21
C LEU A 58 -0.28 -0.17 -19.66
N LEU A 59 -1.30 -0.01 -20.51
CA LEU A 59 -1.11 0.48 -21.87
C LEU A 59 -0.53 1.89 -21.89
N LYS A 60 -0.99 2.78 -20.99
CA LYS A 60 -0.42 4.13 -20.84
C LYS A 60 1.06 4.08 -20.47
N ILE A 61 1.44 3.23 -19.51
CA ILE A 61 2.85 3.01 -19.15
C ILE A 61 3.65 2.49 -20.35
N LYS A 62 3.14 1.46 -21.04
CA LYS A 62 3.80 0.86 -22.20
C LYS A 62 4.03 1.89 -23.31
N THR A 63 3.02 2.67 -23.66
CA THR A 63 3.13 3.74 -24.67
C THR A 63 4.12 4.82 -24.26
N ASN A 64 4.16 5.21 -22.98
CA ASN A 64 5.17 6.16 -22.50
C ASN A 64 6.58 5.56 -22.60
N ILE A 65 6.77 4.31 -22.18
CA ILE A 65 8.05 3.59 -22.31
C ILE A 65 8.50 3.53 -23.76
N GLU A 66 7.61 3.19 -24.69
CA GLU A 66 7.93 3.12 -26.13
C GLU A 66 8.33 4.49 -26.69
N LYS A 67 7.63 5.56 -26.30
CA LYS A 67 7.98 6.94 -26.69
C LYS A 67 9.39 7.31 -26.21
N TRP A 68 9.67 7.10 -24.93
CA TRP A 68 10.98 7.44 -24.34
C TRP A 68 12.09 6.47 -24.77
N GLY A 69 11.75 5.23 -25.13
CA GLY A 69 12.68 4.21 -25.60
C GLY A 69 13.25 4.46 -26.99
N LYS A 70 12.62 5.32 -27.80
CA LYS A 70 13.16 5.74 -29.11
C LYS A 70 14.42 6.59 -28.99
N LEU A 71 14.62 7.21 -27.84
CA LEU A 71 15.77 8.08 -27.58
C LEU A 71 16.95 7.25 -27.06
N LYS A 72 18.16 7.56 -27.54
CA LYS A 72 19.41 6.97 -27.02
C LYS A 72 19.77 7.62 -25.67
N ILE A 73 19.22 7.09 -24.59
CA ILE A 73 19.40 7.63 -23.23
C ILE A 73 20.31 6.70 -22.43
N SER A 74 21.19 7.30 -21.61
CA SER A 74 22.01 6.54 -20.66
C SER A 74 21.14 5.81 -19.63
N LEU A 75 21.67 4.75 -19.01
CA LEU A 75 20.94 4.02 -17.96
C LEU A 75 20.46 4.95 -16.83
N TRP A 76 21.30 5.92 -16.44
CA TRP A 76 20.97 6.93 -15.45
C TRP A 76 19.80 7.81 -15.88
N GLY A 77 19.81 8.29 -17.13
CA GLY A 77 18.71 9.08 -17.68
C GLY A 77 17.40 8.29 -17.72
N LYS A 78 17.45 7.00 -18.11
CA LYS A 78 16.27 6.13 -18.10
C LYS A 78 15.71 5.95 -16.70
N ILE A 79 16.55 5.74 -15.68
CA ILE A 79 16.10 5.63 -14.29
C ILE A 79 15.41 6.91 -13.81
N ASN A 80 15.93 8.08 -14.19
CA ASN A 80 15.28 9.35 -13.88
C ASN A 80 13.93 9.50 -14.59
N ILE A 81 13.81 9.07 -15.85
CA ILE A 81 12.51 9.03 -16.56
C ILE A 81 11.52 8.13 -15.84
N VAL A 82 11.96 6.95 -15.38
CA VAL A 82 11.09 6.05 -14.59
C VAL A 82 10.59 6.77 -13.34
N LYS A 83 11.47 7.47 -12.61
CA LYS A 83 11.10 8.23 -11.39
C LYS A 83 10.12 9.36 -11.67
N MET A 84 10.32 10.10 -12.76
CA MET A 84 9.57 11.32 -13.04
C MET A 84 8.24 11.07 -13.76
N ILE A 85 8.17 10.06 -14.63
CA ILE A 85 7.02 9.85 -15.51
C ILE A 85 6.24 8.59 -15.14
N ILE A 86 6.94 7.46 -14.95
CA ILE A 86 6.28 6.16 -14.81
C ILE A 86 5.86 5.89 -13.37
N ALA A 87 6.73 6.18 -12.40
CA ALA A 87 6.45 5.96 -10.99
C ALA A 87 5.24 6.76 -10.48
N PRO A 88 5.05 8.05 -10.82
CA PRO A 88 3.87 8.79 -10.37
C PRO A 88 2.55 8.20 -10.87
N GLN A 89 2.52 7.74 -12.13
CA GLN A 89 1.32 7.09 -12.69
C GLN A 89 0.98 5.81 -11.91
N PHE A 90 1.99 4.99 -11.59
CA PHE A 90 1.79 3.76 -10.81
C PHE A 90 1.39 4.06 -9.37
N ASN A 91 2.08 4.98 -8.73
CA ASN A 91 1.82 5.37 -7.35
C ASN A 91 0.41 5.93 -7.18
N TYR A 92 -0.10 6.69 -8.15
CA TYR A 92 -1.47 7.19 -8.12
C TYR A 92 -2.48 6.05 -8.02
N VAL A 93 -2.37 5.04 -8.89
CA VAL A 93 -3.29 3.88 -8.88
C VAL A 93 -3.18 3.11 -7.57
N VAL A 94 -1.96 2.88 -7.09
CA VAL A 94 -1.71 2.16 -5.84
C VAL A 94 -2.28 2.90 -4.63
N MET A 95 -2.15 4.22 -4.60
CA MET A 95 -2.65 5.07 -3.52
C MET A 95 -4.18 5.06 -3.47
N MET A 96 -4.84 5.08 -4.64
CA MET A 96 -6.29 5.10 -4.76
C MET A 96 -6.97 3.77 -4.44
N LEU A 97 -6.24 2.65 -4.52
CA LEU A 97 -6.80 1.32 -4.28
C LEU A 97 -6.55 0.90 -2.82
N PRO A 98 -7.59 0.80 -1.96
CA PRO A 98 -7.45 0.31 -0.60
C PRO A 98 -7.39 -1.22 -0.52
N ILE A 99 -7.09 -1.90 -1.62
CA ILE A 99 -7.09 -3.36 -1.69
C ILE A 99 -5.76 -3.92 -2.19
N ALA A 100 -5.56 -5.21 -1.96
CA ALA A 100 -4.38 -5.93 -2.41
C ALA A 100 -4.24 -5.90 -3.92
N ILE A 101 -3.15 -5.31 -4.40
CA ILE A 101 -2.81 -5.30 -5.82
C ILE A 101 -2.31 -6.70 -6.20
N PRO A 102 -2.80 -7.28 -7.31
CA PRO A 102 -2.33 -8.58 -7.78
C PRO A 102 -0.82 -8.60 -8.00
N SER A 103 -0.14 -9.64 -7.54
CA SER A 103 1.31 -9.84 -7.73
C SER A 103 1.73 -9.86 -9.20
N GLY A 104 0.83 -10.30 -10.08
CA GLY A 104 1.00 -10.26 -11.53
C GLY A 104 1.16 -8.85 -12.09
N LEU A 105 0.48 -7.84 -11.52
CA LEU A 105 0.63 -6.45 -11.95
C LEU A 105 2.03 -5.92 -11.66
N PHE A 106 2.54 -6.17 -10.45
CA PHE A 106 3.90 -5.79 -10.08
C PHE A 106 4.93 -6.44 -10.99
N LYS A 107 4.75 -7.73 -11.32
CA LYS A 107 5.64 -8.45 -12.24
C LYS A 107 5.63 -7.83 -13.64
N GLN A 108 4.44 -7.54 -14.19
CA GLN A 108 4.33 -6.89 -15.50
C GLN A 108 4.96 -5.50 -15.52
N TYR A 109 4.74 -4.70 -14.47
CA TYR A 109 5.40 -3.41 -14.31
C TYR A 109 6.93 -3.57 -14.26
N GLU A 110 7.45 -4.46 -13.41
CA GLU A 110 8.88 -4.73 -13.29
C GLU A 110 9.50 -5.19 -14.62
N ASP A 111 8.78 -6.01 -15.39
CA ASP A 111 9.24 -6.52 -16.68
C ASP A 111 9.29 -5.42 -17.75
N LEU A 112 8.28 -4.52 -17.80
CA LEU A 112 8.31 -3.34 -18.66
C LEU A 112 9.48 -2.40 -18.31
N ILE A 113 9.72 -2.16 -17.01
CA ILE A 113 10.86 -1.36 -16.56
C ILE A 113 12.19 -2.03 -16.93
N LYS A 114 12.34 -3.34 -16.75
CA LYS A 114 13.55 -4.07 -17.18
C LYS A 114 13.77 -3.92 -18.68
N GLN A 115 12.73 -4.11 -19.49
CA GLN A 115 12.81 -3.98 -20.94
C GLN A 115 13.26 -2.58 -21.34
N PHE A 116 12.71 -1.54 -20.71
CA PHE A 116 13.08 -0.15 -20.97
C PHE A 116 14.54 0.14 -20.59
N LEU A 117 14.97 -0.25 -19.38
CA LEU A 117 16.32 0.03 -18.89
C LEU A 117 17.40 -0.59 -19.78
N TRP A 118 17.14 -1.80 -20.30
CA TRP A 118 18.11 -2.59 -21.05
C TRP A 118 17.87 -2.64 -22.57
N ASP A 119 16.96 -1.84 -23.10
CA ASP A 119 16.62 -1.81 -24.55
C ASP A 119 16.22 -3.20 -25.07
N GLY A 120 15.43 -3.95 -24.30
CA GLY A 120 15.05 -5.33 -24.61
C GLY A 120 16.16 -6.37 -24.47
N LYS A 121 17.39 -5.96 -24.12
CA LYS A 121 18.50 -6.88 -23.86
C LYS A 121 18.37 -7.50 -22.46
N ARG A 122 19.14 -8.57 -22.24
CA ARG A 122 19.24 -9.22 -20.92
C ARG A 122 19.73 -8.21 -19.87
N ALA A 123 19.02 -8.15 -18.75
CA ALA A 123 19.36 -7.28 -17.63
C ALA A 123 20.75 -7.62 -17.07
N ARG A 124 21.64 -6.63 -17.00
CA ARG A 124 23.00 -6.79 -16.45
C ARG A 124 23.02 -6.72 -14.92
N ILE A 125 22.10 -5.95 -14.34
CA ILE A 125 21.99 -5.73 -12.89
C ILE A 125 20.59 -6.15 -12.44
N LYS A 126 20.51 -6.91 -11.34
CA LYS A 126 19.23 -7.29 -10.72
C LYS A 126 18.48 -6.04 -10.22
N LEU A 127 17.16 -5.98 -10.42
CA LEU A 127 16.33 -4.86 -9.97
C LEU A 127 16.49 -4.56 -8.47
N SER A 128 16.62 -5.59 -7.62
CA SER A 128 16.83 -5.41 -6.18
C SER A 128 18.08 -4.58 -5.83
N LYS A 129 19.15 -4.66 -6.65
CA LYS A 129 20.33 -3.80 -6.49
C LYS A 129 20.08 -2.39 -7.02
N LEU A 130 19.26 -2.24 -8.06
CA LEU A 130 18.90 -0.93 -8.61
C LEU A 130 17.98 -0.14 -7.66
N TYR A 131 17.12 -0.83 -6.91
CA TYR A 131 16.26 -0.24 -5.88
C TYR A 131 17.02 0.27 -4.66
N ALA A 132 18.21 -0.29 -4.40
CA ALA A 132 19.02 0.14 -3.27
C ALA A 132 19.34 1.64 -3.39
N PRO A 133 19.40 2.35 -2.26
CA PRO A 133 19.64 3.77 -2.26
C PRO A 133 21.11 4.05 -2.62
N ARG A 134 21.41 5.27 -3.09
CA ARG A 134 22.75 5.66 -3.57
C ARG A 134 23.84 5.47 -2.52
N GLU A 135 23.50 5.69 -1.25
CA GLU A 135 24.40 5.52 -0.10
C GLU A 135 24.85 4.07 0.08
N LYS A 136 24.08 3.11 -0.45
CA LYS A 136 24.41 1.68 -0.45
C LYS A 136 24.94 1.20 -1.82
N GLY A 137 25.35 2.12 -2.69
CA GLY A 137 25.86 1.82 -4.03
C GLY A 137 24.80 1.41 -5.05
N GLY A 138 23.51 1.69 -4.78
CA GLY A 138 22.43 1.48 -5.75
C GLY A 138 22.09 2.72 -6.58
N LEU A 139 21.05 2.63 -7.41
CA LEU A 139 20.62 3.72 -8.29
C LEU A 139 19.31 4.40 -7.83
N SER A 140 18.83 4.03 -6.64
CA SER A 140 17.58 4.51 -6.02
C SER A 140 16.38 4.40 -6.96
N LEU A 141 16.28 3.34 -7.78
CA LEU A 141 15.11 3.10 -8.62
C LEU A 141 13.86 2.91 -7.71
N PRO A 142 12.68 3.45 -8.05
CA PRO A 142 11.46 3.24 -7.26
C PRO A 142 11.07 1.76 -7.21
N ASP A 143 10.96 1.19 -6.00
CA ASP A 143 10.43 -0.16 -5.79
C ASP A 143 8.90 -0.09 -5.64
N PRO A 144 8.12 -0.56 -6.64
CA PRO A 144 6.67 -0.43 -6.63
C PRO A 144 6.00 -1.15 -5.44
N ARG A 145 6.60 -2.24 -4.93
CA ARG A 145 6.05 -3.02 -3.82
C ARG A 145 6.32 -2.33 -2.49
N LEU A 146 7.49 -1.72 -2.35
CA LEU A 146 7.80 -0.93 -1.16
C LEU A 146 6.89 0.30 -1.10
N TYR A 147 6.68 0.98 -2.23
CA TYR A 147 5.74 2.10 -2.32
C TYR A 147 4.31 1.70 -1.93
N SER A 148 3.79 0.55 -2.41
CA SER A 148 2.45 0.11 -2.03
C SER A 148 2.30 -0.13 -0.54
N VAL A 149 3.32 -0.73 0.10
CA VAL A 149 3.37 -0.90 1.55
C VAL A 149 3.44 0.46 2.27
N SER A 150 4.21 1.41 1.75
CA SER A 150 4.33 2.76 2.33
C SER A 150 3.03 3.56 2.25
N PHE A 151 2.31 3.51 1.14
CA PHE A 151 1.02 4.21 1.00
C PHE A 151 -0.04 3.64 1.93
N GLU A 152 -0.09 2.31 2.05
CA GLU A 152 -1.00 1.67 2.99
C GLU A 152 -0.64 2.02 4.44
N MET A 153 0.65 2.04 4.78
CA MET A 153 1.10 2.48 6.11
C MET A 153 0.74 3.94 6.40
N ALA A 154 0.86 4.83 5.41
CA ALA A 154 0.48 6.23 5.57
C ALA A 154 -1.02 6.38 5.92
N LYS A 155 -1.88 5.54 5.33
CA LYS A 155 -3.31 5.48 5.70
C LYS A 155 -3.49 4.98 7.13
N LEU A 156 -2.79 3.90 7.50
CA LEU A 156 -2.86 3.34 8.85
C LEU A 156 -2.43 4.34 9.93
N VAL A 157 -1.41 5.17 9.68
CA VAL A 157 -0.94 6.17 10.65
C VAL A 157 -2.05 7.12 11.10
N ASN A 158 -3.07 7.38 10.27
CA ASN A 158 -4.19 8.24 10.63
C ASN A 158 -4.98 7.72 11.84
N TYR A 159 -5.10 6.41 12.06
CA TYR A 159 -5.75 5.86 13.25
C TYR A 159 -5.01 6.18 14.56
N TRP A 160 -3.71 6.46 14.49
CA TRP A 160 -2.88 6.85 15.63
C TRP A 160 -2.72 8.37 15.77
N GLY A 161 -3.23 9.16 14.82
CA GLY A 161 -3.21 10.62 14.86
C GLY A 161 -4.13 11.16 15.95
N LYS A 162 -3.69 12.24 16.63
CA LYS A 162 -4.48 12.91 17.70
C LYS A 162 -5.64 13.74 17.15
N ASN A 163 -5.58 14.18 15.89
CA ASN A 163 -6.65 14.95 15.23
C ASN A 163 -7.45 14.04 14.29
N GLN A 164 -8.46 13.38 14.86
CA GLN A 164 -9.51 12.72 14.08
C GLN A 164 -10.56 13.73 13.54
N ALA A 165 -10.54 14.96 14.06
CA ALA A 165 -11.37 16.06 13.57
C ALA A 165 -11.08 16.30 12.08
N GLY A 166 -12.10 16.11 11.23
CA GLY A 166 -12.02 16.28 9.77
C GLY A 166 -11.87 14.98 8.95
N GLN A 167 -11.85 13.80 9.59
CA GLN A 167 -11.73 12.52 8.87
C GLN A 167 -13.03 11.71 8.97
N GLU A 168 -14.05 12.09 8.20
CA GLU A 168 -15.39 11.46 8.23
C GLU A 168 -15.37 9.94 7.99
N TRP A 169 -14.43 9.47 7.17
CA TRP A 169 -14.29 8.04 6.85
C TRP A 169 -13.82 7.19 8.03
N LEU A 170 -13.09 7.77 9.00
CA LEU A 170 -12.67 7.07 10.22
C LEU A 170 -13.88 6.69 11.08
N SER A 171 -14.90 7.54 11.11
CA SER A 171 -16.14 7.26 11.84
C SER A 171 -16.88 6.06 11.23
N ILE A 172 -17.02 6.06 9.90
CA ILE A 172 -17.64 4.95 9.15
C ILE A 172 -16.91 3.64 9.41
N GLU A 173 -15.58 3.66 9.36
CA GLU A 173 -14.79 2.47 9.64
C GLU A 173 -14.89 2.03 11.10
N SER A 174 -14.85 2.96 12.05
CA SER A 174 -15.02 2.61 13.47
C SER A 174 -16.36 1.96 13.75
N GLU A 175 -17.42 2.37 13.06
CA GLU A 175 -18.75 1.75 13.15
C GLU A 175 -18.75 0.31 12.59
N ILE A 176 -18.12 0.10 11.43
CA ILE A 176 -17.98 -1.23 10.80
C ILE A 176 -17.25 -2.22 11.72
N TYR A 177 -16.30 -1.74 12.52
CA TYR A 177 -15.44 -2.61 13.35
C TYR A 177 -15.94 -2.82 14.79
N THR A 178 -17.08 -2.22 15.17
CA THR A 178 -17.66 -2.44 16.51
C THR A 178 -17.83 -3.95 16.82
N PRO A 179 -17.44 -4.42 18.02
CA PRO A 179 -17.01 -3.68 19.21
C PRO A 179 -15.50 -3.39 19.29
N PHE A 180 -14.71 -3.72 18.27
CA PHE A 180 -13.25 -3.58 18.30
C PHE A 180 -12.77 -2.31 17.62
N ASP A 181 -11.64 -1.78 18.08
CA ASP A 181 -10.97 -0.68 17.41
C ASP A 181 -10.19 -1.20 16.17
N PRO A 182 -10.22 -0.49 15.03
CA PRO A 182 -9.51 -0.90 13.81
C PRO A 182 -8.01 -1.18 14.04
N LYS A 183 -7.33 -0.47 14.96
CA LYS A 183 -5.91 -0.74 15.26
C LYS A 183 -5.73 -2.08 15.95
N GLY A 184 -6.63 -2.40 16.87
CA GLY A 184 -6.68 -3.69 17.55
C GLY A 184 -6.78 -4.82 16.54
N MET A 185 -7.68 -4.69 15.57
CA MET A 185 -7.95 -5.71 14.54
C MET A 185 -6.72 -6.12 13.72
N LEU A 186 -5.80 -5.19 13.44
CA LEU A 186 -4.57 -5.47 12.68
C LEU A 186 -3.64 -6.46 13.40
N SER A 187 -3.71 -6.52 14.73
CA SER A 187 -2.83 -7.35 15.57
C SER A 187 -3.47 -8.66 16.06
N GLN A 188 -4.80 -8.78 15.94
CA GLN A 188 -5.54 -9.97 16.35
C GLN A 188 -5.33 -11.13 15.37
N SER A 189 -5.60 -12.36 15.80
CA SER A 189 -5.61 -13.53 14.92
C SER A 189 -6.83 -13.58 13.98
N CYS A 190 -7.96 -12.94 14.34
CA CYS A 190 -9.24 -13.00 13.62
C CYS A 190 -9.16 -12.56 12.15
N THR A 191 -9.60 -13.42 11.23
CA THR A 191 -9.70 -13.08 9.81
C THR A 191 -10.94 -12.24 9.55
N SER A 192 -10.78 -10.99 9.11
CA SER A 192 -11.89 -10.14 8.69
C SER A 192 -12.43 -10.57 7.32
N THR A 193 -13.75 -10.52 7.14
CA THR A 193 -14.42 -10.68 5.83
C THR A 193 -14.14 -9.49 4.91
N ASN A 194 -13.96 -8.30 5.49
CA ASN A 194 -13.69 -7.06 4.77
C ASN A 194 -12.33 -7.14 4.01
N PRO A 195 -12.33 -6.94 2.67
CA PRO A 195 -11.13 -7.07 1.84
C PRO A 195 -10.10 -5.95 2.06
N ILE A 196 -10.54 -4.76 2.50
CA ILE A 196 -9.66 -3.62 2.81
C ILE A 196 -8.88 -3.94 4.08
N LEU A 197 -9.57 -4.26 5.18
CA LEU A 197 -8.92 -4.60 6.44
C LEU A 197 -8.01 -5.83 6.31
N PHE A 198 -8.42 -6.82 5.51
CA PHE A 198 -7.58 -7.97 5.21
C PHE A 198 -6.26 -7.57 4.53
N TYR A 199 -6.31 -6.62 3.60
CA TYR A 199 -5.11 -6.08 2.96
C TYR A 199 -4.27 -5.24 3.94
N SER A 200 -4.89 -4.34 4.69
CA SER A 200 -4.21 -3.51 5.69
C SER A 200 -3.49 -4.37 6.74
N ARG A 201 -4.12 -5.47 7.19
CA ARG A 201 -3.50 -6.45 8.10
C ARG A 201 -2.31 -7.16 7.47
N GLN A 202 -2.40 -7.58 6.20
CA GLN A 202 -1.25 -8.19 5.51
C GLN A 202 -0.07 -7.22 5.42
N VAL A 203 -0.34 -5.96 5.06
CA VAL A 203 0.69 -4.92 5.02
C VAL A 203 1.29 -4.69 6.40
N TRP A 204 0.46 -4.62 7.44
CA TRP A 204 0.89 -4.47 8.82
C TRP A 204 1.88 -5.55 9.25
N LEU A 205 1.52 -6.82 9.04
CA LEU A 205 2.39 -7.95 9.33
C LEU A 205 3.68 -7.91 8.51
N ASN A 206 3.60 -7.46 7.25
CA ASN A 206 4.78 -7.32 6.41
C ASN A 206 5.75 -6.24 6.92
N ILE A 207 5.24 -5.09 7.36
CA ILE A 207 6.05 -4.01 7.94
C ILE A 207 6.73 -4.49 9.21
N HIS A 208 6.01 -5.19 10.09
CA HIS A 208 6.58 -5.80 11.28
C HIS A 208 7.72 -6.77 10.97
N ARG A 209 7.58 -7.56 9.90
CA ARG A 209 8.65 -8.43 9.40
C ARG A 209 9.86 -7.64 8.89
N ILE A 210 9.63 -6.58 8.11
CA ILE A 210 10.69 -5.70 7.59
C ILE A 210 11.47 -5.05 8.74
N LEU A 211 10.75 -4.59 9.77
CA LEU A 211 11.34 -3.90 10.92
C LEU A 211 11.88 -4.85 12.01
N LYS A 212 11.60 -6.15 11.90
CA LYS A 212 11.93 -7.17 12.91
C LYS A 212 11.34 -6.84 14.30
N ILE A 213 10.12 -6.32 14.31
CA ILE A 213 9.37 -6.00 15.53
C ILE A 213 8.16 -6.93 15.62
N SER A 214 7.89 -7.51 16.78
CA SER A 214 6.69 -8.34 16.95
C SER A 214 5.41 -7.49 16.97
N PRO A 215 4.40 -7.77 16.12
CA PRO A 215 3.12 -7.03 16.11
C PRO A 215 2.27 -7.28 17.36
N HIS A 216 2.52 -8.38 18.06
CA HIS A 216 1.69 -8.87 19.16
C HIS A 216 2.13 -8.38 20.54
N VAL A 217 3.26 -7.68 20.63
CA VAL A 217 3.87 -7.24 21.91
C VAL A 217 3.88 -5.70 22.02
N GLN A 218 3.30 -5.00 21.06
CA GLN A 218 3.30 -3.53 21.03
C GLN A 218 2.14 -2.95 21.85
N PHE A 219 2.25 -1.69 22.26
CA PHE A 219 1.23 -1.00 23.05
C PHE A 219 -0.16 -0.97 22.38
N TYR A 220 -0.20 -0.91 21.05
CA TYR A 220 -1.45 -0.95 20.29
C TYR A 220 -1.98 -2.37 20.03
N SER A 221 -1.23 -3.40 20.42
CA SER A 221 -1.66 -4.77 20.17
C SER A 221 -2.87 -5.08 21.04
N SER A 222 -3.85 -5.75 20.44
CA SER A 222 -5.05 -6.13 21.17
C SER A 222 -4.68 -7.17 22.23
N LEU A 223 -5.33 -7.10 23.38
CA LEU A 223 -5.27 -8.16 24.38
C LEU A 223 -6.03 -9.41 23.90
N TRP A 224 -7.13 -9.17 23.18
CA TRP A 224 -8.02 -10.21 22.67
C TRP A 224 -7.38 -10.91 21.47
N ASN A 225 -7.54 -12.23 21.39
CA ASN A 225 -7.09 -13.07 20.28
C ASN A 225 -5.60 -12.87 19.93
N ASN A 226 -4.79 -12.57 20.94
CA ASN A 226 -3.36 -12.33 20.82
C ASN A 226 -2.56 -13.60 21.14
N PRO A 227 -1.82 -14.18 20.18
CA PRO A 227 -1.09 -15.43 20.39
C PRO A 227 0.05 -15.31 21.40
N ALA A 228 0.55 -14.11 21.67
CA ALA A 228 1.62 -13.83 22.62
C ALA A 228 1.14 -13.69 24.07
N ILE A 229 -0.17 -13.49 24.30
CA ILE A 229 -0.75 -13.31 25.63
C ILE A 229 -1.62 -14.53 25.94
N ARG A 230 -1.22 -15.30 26.96
CA ARG A 230 -1.92 -16.51 27.37
C ARG A 230 -2.17 -16.50 28.87
N ILE A 231 -3.36 -16.93 29.28
CA ILE A 231 -3.72 -17.16 30.69
C ILE A 231 -3.94 -18.66 30.84
N GLY A 232 -3.10 -19.33 31.65
CA GLY A 232 -3.19 -20.78 31.84
C GLY A 232 -3.12 -21.56 30.51
N GLU A 233 -2.16 -21.19 29.65
CA GLU A 233 -1.91 -21.77 28.31
C GLU A 233 -2.95 -21.49 27.22
N LYS A 234 -4.11 -20.94 27.58
CA LYS A 234 -5.17 -20.55 26.63
C LYS A 234 -5.03 -19.10 26.21
N ILE A 235 -5.33 -18.83 24.94
CA ILE A 235 -5.41 -17.46 24.41
C ILE A 235 -6.67 -16.79 24.97
N VAL A 236 -6.57 -15.51 25.29
CA VAL A 236 -7.72 -14.72 25.74
C VAL A 236 -8.65 -14.48 24.54
N PHE A 237 -9.81 -15.14 24.51
CA PHE A 237 -10.75 -15.03 23.40
C PHE A 237 -11.65 -13.80 23.54
N GLY A 238 -11.71 -12.99 22.49
CA GLY A 238 -12.77 -11.99 22.29
C GLY A 238 -13.72 -12.47 21.21
N ASN A 239 -15.03 -12.19 21.34
CA ASN A 239 -16.05 -12.67 20.42
C ASN A 239 -15.87 -12.06 19.01
N CYS A 240 -15.13 -12.75 18.13
CA CYS A 240 -14.92 -12.32 16.73
C CYS A 240 -16.08 -12.74 15.80
N GLY A 241 -17.13 -13.37 16.33
CA GLY A 241 -18.27 -13.90 15.56
C GLY A 241 -19.13 -12.82 14.88
N SER A 242 -19.19 -11.60 15.41
CA SER A 242 -19.99 -10.51 14.82
C SER A 242 -19.37 -9.89 13.56
N LEU A 243 -18.07 -10.10 13.32
CA LEU A 243 -17.34 -9.58 12.14
C LEU A 243 -17.31 -10.57 10.96
N MET A 244 -17.93 -11.74 11.13
CA MET A 244 -18.02 -12.80 10.11
C MET A 244 -19.38 -12.86 9.39
N ALA A 245 -20.36 -12.06 9.83
CA ALA A 245 -21.67 -11.93 9.21
C ALA A 245 -21.69 -10.87 8.10
#